data_AF-A0A432SS20-F1
#
_entry.id   AF-A0A432SS20-F1
#
_cell.length_a   1.000
_cell.length_b   1.000
_cell.length_c   1.000
_cell.angle_alpha   90.00
_cell.angle_beta   90.00
_cell.angle_gamma   90.00
#
_symmetry.space_group_name_H-M   'P 1'
#
loop_
_entity.id
_entity.type
_entity.pdbx_description
1 polymer ?
#
loop_
_entity_poly.entity_id
_entity_poly.type
_entity_poly.pdbx_seq_one_letter_code
_entity_poly.pdbx_strand_id
1 'polypeptide(L)'
;MKQLLEQRILVIDGATGTQIQNLEIPKEAWLDDKGIDQEGCNELLNATAPELMREVHNGYAKAGADIIKTNTFGTMPWVLDEYDMGERCYELSKLGAEIVKDVCDQYSTPEKPRFVLGSIGPGTKLPSLGHIHYDEMYEGYKTTALGLIDGGCDIFMLETCQDPLQIKSALHACEDANKERGVELPIMISVTIELSGSMLIGTDATTIVTILEPFDILSLGFNCGTGPDQVKKHLRTLSELCNIPISVHANAGLPQNRGGYTYYPMGPDEFTAKQLEFTEFDGVSFLGGCCGTTPQHIHALQKAVKGMKPKKPTGQVSPSIASLFNTTELFQEPAPLLIGERSNSTGSKAFRELIIA
;
A
#
# COMPACT_ATOMS: atom_id res chain seq x y z
N MET A 1 -7.09 7.96 -15.14
CA MET A 1 -7.04 8.38 -13.72
C MET A 1 -6.57 9.82 -13.50
N LYS A 2 -5.38 10.25 -13.96
CA LYS A 2 -4.83 11.60 -13.68
C LYS A 2 -5.83 12.75 -13.91
N GLN A 3 -6.59 12.72 -15.00
CA GLN A 3 -7.66 13.70 -15.29
C GLN A 3 -8.80 13.71 -14.26
N LEU A 4 -9.15 12.55 -13.67
CA LEU A 4 -10.20 12.47 -12.66
C LEU A 4 -9.75 13.10 -11.34
N LEU A 5 -8.46 12.99 -10.99
CA LEU A 5 -7.90 13.59 -9.78
C LEU A 5 -7.97 15.13 -9.81
N GLU A 6 -7.96 15.76 -10.97
CA GLU A 6 -8.18 17.22 -11.08
C GLU A 6 -9.64 17.63 -10.86
N GLN A 7 -10.56 16.67 -10.96
CA GLN A 7 -12.01 16.93 -10.99
C GLN A 7 -12.72 16.49 -9.72
N ARG A 8 -12.23 15.46 -9.03
CA ARG A 8 -12.84 14.92 -7.81
C ARG A 8 -11.86 14.12 -6.97
N ILE A 9 -12.17 14.00 -5.69
CA ILE A 9 -11.54 13.01 -4.80
C ILE A 9 -11.96 11.61 -5.25
N LEU A 10 -11.00 10.68 -5.34
CA LEU A 10 -11.27 9.27 -5.65
C LEU A 10 -11.36 8.46 -4.36
N VAL A 11 -12.34 7.56 -4.28
CA VAL A 11 -12.53 6.71 -3.13
C VAL A 11 -12.01 5.30 -3.41
N ILE A 12 -11.00 4.89 -2.63
CA ILE A 12 -10.52 3.52 -2.54
C ILE A 12 -11.45 2.76 -1.59
N ASP A 13 -11.68 1.48 -1.88
CA ASP A 13 -12.52 0.61 -1.08
C ASP A 13 -11.99 0.35 0.35
N GLY A 14 -12.63 -0.59 1.06
CA GLY A 14 -12.35 -0.88 2.47
C GLY A 14 -11.43 -2.08 2.69
N ALA A 15 -11.58 -2.74 3.84
CA ALA A 15 -10.77 -3.92 4.18
C ALA A 15 -11.39 -5.23 3.69
N THR A 16 -10.75 -5.84 2.68
CA THR A 16 -11.04 -7.20 2.21
C THR A 16 -10.93 -8.23 3.33
N GLY A 17 -9.82 -8.26 4.08
CA GLY A 17 -9.60 -9.27 5.13
C GLY A 17 -10.68 -9.28 6.22
N THR A 18 -11.14 -8.12 6.68
CA THR A 18 -12.25 -8.07 7.65
C THR A 18 -13.62 -8.41 7.05
N GLN A 19 -13.81 -8.24 5.73
CA GLN A 19 -15.02 -8.73 5.07
C GLN A 19 -14.98 -10.26 4.94
N ILE A 20 -13.83 -10.85 4.60
CA ILE A 20 -13.64 -12.30 4.55
C ILE A 20 -13.96 -12.94 5.92
N GLN A 21 -13.48 -12.34 7.02
CA GLN A 21 -13.78 -12.81 8.38
C GLN A 21 -15.28 -12.81 8.74
N ASN A 22 -16.10 -12.03 8.05
CA ASN A 22 -17.56 -12.00 8.26
C ASN A 22 -18.32 -12.98 7.36
N LEU A 23 -17.64 -13.66 6.43
CA LEU A 23 -18.25 -14.67 5.58
C LEU A 23 -18.24 -16.04 6.25
N GLU A 24 -19.27 -16.83 5.97
CA GLU A 24 -19.24 -18.27 6.24
C GLU A 24 -18.53 -18.98 5.10
N ILE A 25 -17.24 -19.28 5.30
CA ILE A 25 -16.41 -19.94 4.28
C ILE A 25 -16.44 -21.46 4.52
N PRO A 26 -16.84 -22.26 3.52
CA PRO A 26 -16.84 -23.70 3.64
C PRO A 26 -15.41 -24.22 3.83
N LYS A 27 -15.21 -25.26 4.64
CA LYS A 27 -13.89 -25.80 4.94
C LYS A 27 -13.13 -26.24 3.69
N GLU A 28 -13.86 -26.72 2.70
CA GLU A 28 -13.33 -27.18 1.41
C GLU A 28 -12.65 -26.03 0.63
N ALA A 29 -13.03 -24.77 0.87
CA ALA A 29 -12.38 -23.63 0.24
C ALA A 29 -10.99 -23.32 0.82
N TRP A 30 -10.65 -23.85 2.00
CA TRP A 30 -9.34 -23.69 2.60
C TRP A 30 -8.36 -24.80 2.21
N LEU A 31 -8.81 -25.78 1.41
CA LEU A 31 -7.95 -26.85 0.94
C LEU A 31 -7.18 -26.42 -0.30
N ASP A 32 -5.87 -26.63 -0.32
CA ASP A 32 -5.06 -26.48 -1.52
C ASP A 32 -5.28 -27.62 -2.53
N ASP A 33 -4.54 -27.60 -3.63
CA ASP A 33 -4.60 -28.62 -4.69
C ASP A 33 -4.16 -30.02 -4.22
N LYS A 34 -3.46 -30.10 -3.09
CA LYS A 34 -3.01 -31.34 -2.44
C LYS A 34 -3.99 -31.78 -1.34
N GLY A 35 -5.04 -31.01 -1.07
CA GLY A 35 -6.02 -31.28 -0.02
C GLY A 35 -5.52 -30.97 1.39
N ILE A 36 -4.48 -30.14 1.52
CA ILE A 36 -3.94 -29.66 2.80
C ILE A 36 -4.72 -28.43 3.23
N ASP A 37 -5.03 -28.34 4.52
CA ASP A 37 -5.73 -27.20 5.11
C ASP A 37 -4.79 -26.00 5.25
N GLN A 38 -5.17 -24.90 4.60
CA GLN A 38 -4.44 -23.63 4.53
C GLN A 38 -5.28 -22.48 5.13
N GLU A 39 -6.19 -22.79 6.06
CA GLU A 39 -7.03 -21.79 6.72
C GLU A 39 -6.18 -20.60 7.24
N GLY A 40 -6.57 -19.38 6.82
CA GLY A 40 -5.86 -18.14 7.12
C GLY A 40 -5.08 -17.54 5.93
N CYS A 41 -4.76 -18.33 4.90
CA CYS A 41 -4.24 -17.81 3.63
C CYS A 41 -5.40 -17.25 2.79
N ASN A 42 -5.76 -15.98 3.02
CA ASN A 42 -6.90 -15.36 2.33
C ASN A 42 -6.72 -15.34 0.80
N GLU A 43 -5.48 -15.23 0.34
CA GLU A 43 -5.11 -15.22 -1.08
C GLU A 43 -5.50 -16.53 -1.80
N LEU A 44 -5.53 -17.67 -1.09
CA LEU A 44 -5.98 -18.95 -1.65
C LEU A 44 -7.42 -18.89 -2.15
N LEU A 45 -8.27 -18.08 -1.50
CA LEU A 45 -9.68 -17.93 -1.84
C LEU A 45 -9.89 -17.34 -3.24
N ASN A 46 -8.87 -16.71 -3.84
CA ASN A 46 -8.91 -16.29 -5.24
C ASN A 46 -9.09 -17.49 -6.18
N ALA A 47 -8.51 -18.64 -5.84
CA ALA A 47 -8.61 -19.87 -6.62
C ALA A 47 -9.76 -20.77 -6.16
N THR A 48 -9.95 -20.91 -4.85
CA THR A 48 -10.85 -21.93 -4.28
C THR A 48 -12.27 -21.43 -4.02
N ALA A 49 -12.45 -20.11 -3.82
CA ALA A 49 -13.75 -19.50 -3.56
C ALA A 49 -13.94 -18.16 -4.29
N PRO A 50 -13.76 -18.11 -5.63
CA PRO A 50 -13.82 -16.86 -6.38
C PRO A 50 -15.19 -16.17 -6.29
N GLU A 51 -16.29 -16.92 -6.13
CA GLU A 51 -17.63 -16.34 -5.95
C GLU A 51 -17.76 -15.54 -4.64
N LEU A 52 -17.15 -16.02 -3.55
CA LEU A 52 -17.14 -15.30 -2.28
C LEU A 52 -16.28 -14.04 -2.37
N MET A 53 -15.13 -14.11 -3.07
CA MET A 53 -14.32 -12.92 -3.31
C MET A 53 -15.08 -11.90 -4.17
N ARG A 54 -15.77 -12.35 -5.24
CA ARG A 54 -16.66 -11.48 -6.03
C ARG A 54 -17.74 -10.86 -5.16
N GLU A 55 -18.33 -11.57 -4.20
CA GLU A 55 -19.33 -10.99 -3.29
C GLU A 55 -18.76 -9.80 -2.50
N VAL A 56 -17.56 -9.95 -1.93
CA VAL A 56 -16.87 -8.89 -1.19
C VAL A 56 -16.65 -7.66 -2.08
N HIS A 57 -16.05 -7.85 -3.26
CA HIS A 57 -15.75 -6.76 -4.17
C HIS A 57 -17.02 -6.10 -4.74
N ASN A 58 -18.08 -6.90 -5.01
CA ASN A 58 -19.40 -6.39 -5.36
C ASN A 58 -19.96 -5.45 -4.29
N GLY A 59 -19.75 -5.77 -3.01
CA GLY A 59 -20.15 -4.92 -1.89
C GLY A 59 -19.58 -3.51 -2.01
N TYR A 60 -18.26 -3.40 -2.25
CA TYR A 60 -17.59 -2.11 -2.41
C TYR A 60 -17.93 -1.41 -3.73
N ALA A 61 -18.10 -2.15 -4.84
CA ALA A 61 -18.53 -1.60 -6.11
C ALA A 61 -19.93 -0.97 -6.02
N LYS A 62 -20.87 -1.63 -5.31
CA LYS A 62 -22.22 -1.13 -5.00
C LYS A 62 -22.21 0.05 -4.05
N ALA A 63 -21.32 0.03 -3.04
CA ALA A 63 -21.12 1.16 -2.13
C ALA A 63 -20.65 2.42 -2.89
N GLY A 64 -19.97 2.21 -4.02
CA GLY A 64 -19.58 3.25 -4.94
C GLY A 64 -18.10 3.60 -4.89
N ALA A 65 -17.23 2.68 -4.46
CA ALA A 65 -15.79 2.85 -4.61
C ALA A 65 -15.43 3.17 -6.07
N ASP A 66 -14.49 4.10 -6.27
CA ASP A 66 -13.89 4.41 -7.57
C ASP A 66 -12.75 3.42 -7.89
N ILE A 67 -12.09 2.90 -6.85
CA ILE A 67 -10.93 2.02 -6.96
C ILE A 67 -11.13 0.83 -6.00
N ILE A 68 -10.97 -0.39 -6.50
CA ILE A 68 -11.22 -1.63 -5.75
C ILE A 68 -9.92 -2.40 -5.63
N LYS A 69 -9.55 -2.79 -4.41
CA LYS A 69 -8.31 -3.53 -4.13
C LYS A 69 -8.49 -5.01 -4.45
N THR A 70 -7.50 -5.61 -5.08
CA THR A 70 -7.38 -7.06 -5.24
C THR A 70 -7.11 -7.74 -3.91
N ASN A 71 -7.54 -9.00 -3.77
CA ASN A 71 -7.20 -9.84 -2.62
C ASN A 71 -5.81 -10.46 -2.82
N THR A 72 -4.77 -9.63 -2.89
CA THR A 72 -3.40 -10.06 -3.25
C THR A 72 -2.30 -9.57 -2.31
N PHE A 73 -2.70 -9.00 -1.16
CA PHE A 73 -1.82 -8.36 -0.20
C PHE A 73 -0.61 -9.25 0.17
N GLY A 74 -0.84 -10.55 0.37
CA GLY A 74 0.16 -11.55 0.76
C GLY A 74 0.60 -12.52 -0.33
N THR A 75 0.42 -12.21 -1.63
CA THR A 75 0.72 -13.16 -2.72
C THR A 75 2.22 -13.37 -3.00
N MET A 76 3.12 -12.66 -2.34
CA MET A 76 4.56 -12.81 -2.55
C MET A 76 5.05 -14.21 -2.15
N PRO A 77 6.07 -14.77 -2.84
CA PRO A 77 6.49 -16.16 -2.62
C PRO A 77 6.84 -16.46 -1.15
N TRP A 78 7.65 -15.61 -0.51
CA TRP A 78 8.09 -15.81 0.88
C TRP A 78 6.96 -15.68 1.92
N VAL A 79 5.81 -15.12 1.55
CA VAL A 79 4.61 -15.08 2.40
C VAL A 79 3.81 -16.36 2.19
N LEU A 80 3.59 -16.76 0.94
CA LEU A 80 2.92 -18.01 0.60
C LEU A 80 3.71 -19.26 1.02
N ASP A 81 5.03 -19.15 1.17
CA ASP A 81 5.89 -20.21 1.73
C ASP A 81 5.58 -20.52 3.20
N GLU A 82 4.92 -19.62 3.95
CA GLU A 82 4.39 -19.95 5.29
C GLU A 82 3.26 -20.99 5.22
N TYR A 83 2.71 -21.21 4.02
CA TYR A 83 1.68 -22.18 3.67
C TYR A 83 2.16 -23.22 2.65
N ASP A 84 3.47 -23.32 2.38
CA ASP A 84 4.06 -24.21 1.36
C ASP A 84 3.46 -24.01 -0.06
N MET A 85 3.14 -22.76 -0.41
CA MET A 85 2.51 -22.37 -1.68
C MET A 85 3.26 -21.25 -2.45
N GLY A 86 4.55 -21.01 -2.16
CA GLY A 86 5.34 -19.94 -2.79
C GLY A 86 5.32 -19.93 -4.31
N GLU A 87 5.26 -21.11 -4.94
CA GLU A 87 5.17 -21.29 -6.38
C GLU A 87 3.88 -20.75 -7.01
N ARG A 88 2.83 -20.58 -6.20
CA ARG A 88 1.52 -20.09 -6.64
C ARG A 88 1.40 -18.57 -6.66
N CYS A 89 2.49 -17.85 -6.36
CA CYS A 89 2.57 -16.39 -6.37
C CYS A 89 1.90 -15.77 -7.62
N TYR A 90 2.40 -16.11 -8.81
CA TYR A 90 1.87 -15.57 -10.06
C TYR A 90 0.38 -15.91 -10.27
N GLU A 91 0.01 -17.16 -10.01
CA GLU A 91 -1.36 -17.66 -10.19
C GLU A 91 -2.36 -16.90 -9.30
N LEU A 92 -2.10 -16.83 -7.99
CA LEU A 92 -3.00 -16.20 -7.03
C LEU A 92 -3.07 -14.68 -7.22
N SER A 93 -1.96 -14.04 -7.60
CA SER A 93 -1.95 -12.62 -7.97
C SER A 93 -2.83 -12.36 -9.19
N LYS A 94 -2.71 -13.20 -10.23
CA LYS A 94 -3.49 -13.07 -11.46
C LYS A 94 -4.98 -13.29 -11.21
N LEU A 95 -5.36 -14.39 -10.55
CA LEU A 95 -6.76 -14.69 -10.24
C LEU A 95 -7.40 -13.59 -9.38
N GLY A 96 -6.67 -13.06 -8.40
CA GLY A 96 -7.14 -11.95 -7.58
C GLY A 96 -7.42 -10.67 -8.38
N ALA A 97 -6.61 -10.37 -9.39
CA ALA A 97 -6.85 -9.26 -10.31
C ALA A 97 -8.02 -9.50 -11.26
N GLU A 98 -8.15 -10.71 -11.84
CA GLU A 98 -9.24 -11.07 -12.75
C GLU A 98 -10.61 -10.93 -12.08
N ILE A 99 -10.73 -11.37 -10.83
CA ILE A 99 -11.95 -11.25 -10.03
C ILE A 99 -12.38 -9.79 -9.88
N VAL A 100 -11.44 -8.89 -9.54
CA VAL A 100 -11.75 -7.47 -9.38
C VAL A 100 -12.00 -6.81 -10.73
N LYS A 101 -11.30 -7.24 -11.78
CA LYS A 101 -11.52 -6.76 -13.14
C LYS A 101 -12.94 -7.04 -13.62
N ASP A 102 -13.45 -8.25 -13.42
CA ASP A 102 -14.84 -8.62 -13.72
C ASP A 102 -15.84 -7.71 -12.99
N VAL A 103 -15.59 -7.45 -11.70
CA VAL A 103 -16.43 -6.55 -10.89
C VAL A 103 -16.33 -5.10 -11.38
N CYS A 104 -15.15 -4.60 -11.70
CA CYS A 104 -14.97 -3.27 -12.25
C CYS A 104 -15.70 -3.12 -13.59
N ASP A 105 -15.60 -4.11 -14.48
CA ASP A 105 -16.26 -4.08 -15.79
C ASP A 105 -17.79 -4.13 -15.66
N GLN A 106 -18.32 -4.88 -14.70
CA GLN A 106 -19.76 -4.94 -14.44
C GLN A 106 -20.36 -3.62 -13.94
N TYR A 107 -19.62 -2.85 -13.13
CA TYR A 107 -20.16 -1.65 -12.47
C TYR A 107 -19.71 -0.34 -13.10
N SER A 108 -18.65 -0.35 -13.91
CA SER A 108 -18.13 0.86 -14.58
C SER A 108 -19.15 1.46 -15.54
N THR A 109 -19.24 2.78 -15.54
CA THR A 109 -19.95 3.54 -16.57
C THR A 109 -19.01 4.59 -17.18
N PRO A 110 -19.31 5.16 -18.36
CA PRO A 110 -18.48 6.21 -18.94
C PRO A 110 -18.25 7.41 -17.99
N GLU A 111 -19.22 7.75 -17.14
CA GLU A 111 -19.16 8.86 -16.18
C GLU A 111 -18.46 8.46 -14.86
N LYS A 112 -18.43 7.16 -14.57
CA LYS A 112 -17.82 6.58 -13.38
C LYS A 112 -17.08 5.28 -13.74
N PRO A 113 -15.90 5.41 -14.39
CA PRO A 113 -15.01 4.26 -14.53
C PRO A 113 -14.56 3.82 -13.15
N ARG A 114 -14.36 2.51 -12.98
CA ARG A 114 -13.72 1.92 -11.81
C ARG A 114 -12.38 1.35 -12.20
N PHE A 115 -11.46 1.36 -11.25
CA PHE A 115 -10.09 0.91 -11.46
C PHE A 115 -9.77 -0.27 -10.54
N VAL A 116 -9.09 -1.26 -11.10
CA VAL A 116 -8.51 -2.39 -10.38
C VAL A 116 -7.19 -1.94 -9.76
N LEU A 117 -7.08 -2.03 -8.44
CA LEU A 117 -5.86 -1.71 -7.72
C LEU A 117 -5.22 -2.99 -7.19
N GLY A 118 -4.03 -3.29 -7.69
CA GLY A 118 -3.19 -4.40 -7.26
C GLY A 118 -2.63 -4.14 -5.87
N SER A 119 -3.24 -4.73 -4.85
CA SER A 119 -2.81 -4.66 -3.46
C SER A 119 -1.57 -5.52 -3.25
N ILE A 120 -0.45 -4.89 -2.87
CA ILE A 120 0.83 -5.55 -2.60
C ILE A 120 1.29 -5.13 -1.21
N GLY A 121 1.34 -6.08 -0.27
CA GLY A 121 1.77 -5.84 1.11
C GLY A 121 3.29 -5.80 1.28
N PRO A 122 3.78 -5.51 2.51
CA PRO A 122 5.21 -5.51 2.83
C PRO A 122 5.79 -6.92 2.96
N GLY A 123 4.93 -7.95 3.02
CA GLY A 123 5.30 -9.32 3.33
C GLY A 123 5.73 -9.52 4.79
N THR A 124 6.40 -10.65 5.07
CA THR A 124 6.78 -11.06 6.45
C THR A 124 8.28 -10.90 6.74
N LYS A 125 9.06 -10.37 5.79
CA LYS A 125 10.51 -10.23 5.89
C LYS A 125 10.93 -8.76 5.76
N LEU A 126 11.92 -8.33 6.55
CA LEU A 126 12.47 -6.98 6.55
C LEU A 126 13.90 -7.00 5.99
N PRO A 127 14.13 -6.50 4.76
CA PRO A 127 15.44 -6.58 4.13
C PRO A 127 16.49 -5.71 4.86
N SER A 128 16.08 -4.59 5.48
CA SER A 128 17.01 -3.76 6.27
C SER A 128 17.50 -4.44 7.54
N LEU A 129 16.83 -5.51 8.01
CA LEU A 129 17.26 -6.35 9.12
C LEU A 129 17.95 -7.65 8.66
N GLY A 130 18.15 -7.82 7.35
CA GLY A 130 18.79 -9.01 6.79
C GLY A 130 17.92 -10.27 6.79
N HIS A 131 16.60 -10.15 6.92
CA HIS A 131 15.69 -11.31 6.90
C HIS A 131 15.54 -11.94 5.50
N ILE A 132 15.80 -11.15 4.45
CA ILE A 132 15.74 -11.54 3.05
C ILE A 132 16.68 -10.62 2.25
N HIS A 133 17.28 -11.14 1.18
CA HIS A 133 18.13 -10.35 0.31
C HIS A 133 17.31 -9.49 -0.66
N TYR A 134 17.90 -8.38 -1.11
CA TYR A 134 17.24 -7.44 -2.02
C TYR A 134 16.79 -8.11 -3.33
N ASP A 135 17.67 -8.88 -3.95
CA ASP A 135 17.41 -9.52 -5.25
C ASP A 135 16.29 -10.57 -5.14
N GLU A 136 16.29 -11.35 -4.06
CA GLU A 136 15.25 -12.35 -3.78
C GLU A 136 13.87 -11.67 -3.58
N MET A 137 13.84 -10.57 -2.82
CA MET A 137 12.62 -9.79 -2.62
C MET A 137 12.14 -9.14 -3.92
N TYR A 138 13.07 -8.62 -4.73
CA TYR A 138 12.77 -8.05 -6.05
C TYR A 138 12.12 -9.09 -6.98
N GLU A 139 12.68 -10.30 -7.09
CA GLU A 139 12.13 -11.35 -7.98
C GLU A 139 10.72 -11.77 -7.56
N GLY A 140 10.46 -11.89 -6.26
CA GLY A 140 9.11 -12.22 -5.78
C GLY A 140 8.11 -11.10 -6.05
N TYR A 141 8.46 -9.83 -5.78
CA TYR A 141 7.58 -8.71 -6.13
C TYR A 141 7.36 -8.60 -7.64
N LYS A 142 8.36 -8.93 -8.46
CA LYS A 142 8.22 -8.91 -9.93
C LYS A 142 7.23 -9.97 -10.37
N THR A 143 7.31 -11.18 -9.81
CA THR A 143 6.37 -12.27 -10.06
C THR A 143 4.93 -11.87 -9.70
N THR A 144 4.73 -11.25 -8.53
CA THR A 144 3.43 -10.70 -8.10
C THR A 144 2.93 -9.64 -9.08
N ALA A 145 3.77 -8.68 -9.46
CA ALA A 145 3.40 -7.59 -10.37
C ALA A 145 3.02 -8.10 -11.77
N LEU A 146 3.74 -9.10 -12.29
CA LEU A 146 3.42 -9.75 -13.57
C LEU A 146 2.05 -10.44 -13.52
N GLY A 147 1.75 -11.18 -12.44
CA GLY A 147 0.45 -11.80 -12.26
C GLY A 147 -0.68 -10.77 -12.22
N LEU A 148 -0.50 -9.69 -11.48
CA LEU A 148 -1.46 -8.58 -11.40
C LEU A 148 -1.70 -7.90 -12.77
N ILE A 149 -0.64 -7.62 -13.54
CA ILE A 149 -0.78 -7.05 -14.90
C ILE A 149 -1.59 -8.00 -15.78
N ASP A 150 -1.21 -9.28 -15.80
CA ASP A 150 -1.82 -10.30 -16.65
C ASP A 150 -3.27 -10.62 -16.24
N GLY A 151 -3.68 -10.25 -15.02
CA GLY A 151 -5.06 -10.31 -14.54
C GLY A 151 -5.88 -9.03 -14.75
N GLY A 152 -5.31 -7.98 -15.36
CA GLY A 152 -6.04 -6.76 -15.70
C GLY A 152 -6.04 -5.67 -14.63
N CYS A 153 -4.99 -5.61 -13.81
CA CYS A 153 -4.75 -4.50 -12.89
C CYS A 153 -4.56 -3.17 -13.63
N ASP A 154 -5.08 -2.08 -13.07
CA ASP A 154 -4.91 -0.72 -13.62
C ASP A 154 -3.81 0.08 -12.89
N ILE A 155 -3.51 -0.28 -11.63
CA ILE A 155 -2.66 0.50 -10.71
C ILE A 155 -2.06 -0.42 -9.65
N PHE A 156 -0.77 -0.28 -9.37
CA PHE A 156 -0.16 -0.95 -8.21
C PHE A 156 -0.30 -0.10 -6.94
N MET A 157 -0.54 -0.75 -5.81
CA MET A 157 -0.39 -0.15 -4.49
C MET A 157 0.57 -0.99 -3.66
N LEU A 158 1.72 -0.40 -3.32
CA LEU A 158 2.57 -0.88 -2.25
C LEU A 158 1.99 -0.36 -0.94
N GLU A 159 1.21 -1.18 -0.22
CA GLU A 159 0.51 -0.74 1.00
C GLU A 159 1.10 -1.31 2.28
N THR A 160 0.86 -0.60 3.38
CA THR A 160 1.36 -0.95 4.72
C THR A 160 2.89 -1.09 4.73
N CYS A 161 3.59 -0.34 3.88
CA CYS A 161 5.04 -0.47 3.80
C CYS A 161 5.69 0.01 5.11
N GLN A 162 6.68 -0.76 5.56
CA GLN A 162 7.34 -0.58 6.85
C GLN A 162 8.85 -0.38 6.72
N ASP A 163 9.42 -0.66 5.55
CA ASP A 163 10.86 -0.61 5.30
C ASP A 163 11.16 0.04 3.93
N PRO A 164 11.91 1.17 3.85
CA PRO A 164 12.22 1.80 2.57
C PRO A 164 13.02 0.93 1.60
N LEU A 165 13.82 -0.02 2.07
CA LEU A 165 14.55 -0.94 1.19
C LEU A 165 13.58 -1.94 0.53
N GLN A 166 12.54 -2.37 1.26
CA GLN A 166 11.42 -3.15 0.71
C GLN A 166 10.60 -2.34 -0.29
N ILE A 167 10.34 -1.05 -0.02
CA ILE A 167 9.64 -0.17 -0.98
C ILE A 167 10.45 -0.06 -2.28
N LYS A 168 11.77 0.15 -2.19
CA LYS A 168 12.65 0.25 -3.36
C LYS A 168 12.69 -1.04 -4.19
N SER A 169 12.76 -2.22 -3.56
CA SER A 169 12.75 -3.48 -4.30
C SER A 169 11.42 -3.68 -5.03
N ALA A 170 10.30 -3.43 -4.35
CA ALA A 170 8.97 -3.53 -4.94
C ALA A 170 8.73 -2.52 -6.07
N LEU A 171 9.22 -1.29 -5.93
CA LEU A 171 9.15 -0.25 -6.98
C LEU A 171 9.85 -0.69 -8.26
N HIS A 172 11.13 -1.06 -8.16
CA HIS A 172 11.90 -1.53 -9.31
C HIS A 172 11.26 -2.77 -9.94
N ALA A 173 10.74 -3.69 -9.12
CA ALA A 173 10.06 -4.88 -9.60
C ALA A 173 8.78 -4.55 -10.40
N CYS A 174 7.96 -3.62 -9.91
CA CYS A 174 6.76 -3.16 -10.63
C CYS A 174 7.13 -2.41 -11.92
N GLU A 175 8.16 -1.56 -11.90
CA GLU A 175 8.66 -0.86 -13.09
C GLU A 175 9.17 -1.83 -14.15
N ASP A 176 9.91 -2.86 -13.76
CA ASP A 176 10.43 -3.86 -14.71
C ASP A 176 9.33 -4.81 -15.19
N ALA A 177 8.34 -5.13 -14.36
CA ALA A 177 7.13 -5.84 -14.79
C ALA A 177 6.33 -5.04 -15.84
N ASN A 178 6.17 -3.73 -15.60
CA ASN A 178 5.58 -2.80 -16.57
C ASN A 178 6.35 -2.83 -17.91
N LYS A 179 7.69 -2.69 -17.88
CA LYS A 179 8.53 -2.76 -19.08
C LYS A 179 8.41 -4.11 -19.80
N GLU A 180 8.40 -5.21 -19.06
CA GLU A 180 8.32 -6.57 -19.61
C GLU A 180 6.99 -6.82 -20.32
N ARG A 181 5.88 -6.28 -19.79
CA ARG A 181 4.55 -6.40 -20.39
C ARG A 181 4.19 -5.27 -21.36
N GLY A 182 5.04 -4.27 -21.51
CA GLY A 182 4.80 -3.13 -22.40
C GLY A 182 3.61 -2.27 -21.95
N VAL A 183 3.41 -2.15 -20.63
CA VAL A 183 2.36 -1.34 -20.01
C VAL A 183 2.98 -0.27 -19.10
N GLU A 184 2.17 0.71 -18.70
CA GLU A 184 2.60 1.83 -17.86
C GLU A 184 1.64 2.00 -16.68
N LEU A 185 1.48 0.95 -15.86
CA LEU A 185 0.61 1.04 -14.69
C LEU A 185 1.25 1.97 -13.65
N PRO A 186 0.54 3.01 -13.16
CA PRO A 186 1.04 3.87 -12.11
C PRO A 186 1.20 3.11 -10.79
N ILE A 187 2.14 3.56 -9.96
CA ILE A 187 2.42 2.98 -8.64
C ILE A 187 2.04 3.96 -7.55
N MET A 188 1.21 3.53 -6.61
CA MET A 188 0.89 4.23 -5.37
C MET A 188 1.68 3.60 -4.22
N ILE A 189 2.11 4.42 -3.28
CA ILE A 189 2.78 3.95 -2.06
C ILE A 189 2.00 4.43 -0.85
N SER A 190 1.73 3.51 0.06
CA SER A 190 1.15 3.80 1.36
C SER A 190 2.01 3.18 2.45
N VAL A 191 2.59 4.03 3.29
CA VAL A 191 3.41 3.59 4.42
C VAL A 191 2.58 3.54 5.70
N THR A 192 3.00 2.72 6.66
CA THR A 192 2.43 2.74 8.00
C THR A 192 3.41 3.41 8.96
N ILE A 193 2.93 4.41 9.68
CA ILE A 193 3.67 5.06 10.77
C ILE A 193 3.10 4.54 12.08
N GLU A 194 3.97 4.12 12.99
CA GLU A 194 3.62 3.68 14.34
C GLU A 194 3.29 4.87 15.24
N LEU A 195 2.72 4.60 16.42
CA LEU A 195 2.45 5.62 17.44
C LEU A 195 3.71 6.39 17.89
N SER A 196 4.91 5.83 17.67
CA SER A 196 6.19 6.50 17.90
C SER A 196 6.44 7.68 16.95
N GLY A 197 5.73 7.75 15.82
CA GLY A 197 5.88 8.78 14.80
C GLY A 197 6.84 8.41 13.65
N SER A 198 7.29 7.16 13.58
CA SER A 198 8.10 6.60 12.48
C SER A 198 7.53 5.29 11.96
N MET A 199 7.97 4.85 10.78
CA MET A 199 7.82 3.47 10.30
C MET A 199 8.52 2.49 11.25
N LEU A 200 8.27 1.19 11.11
CA LEU A 200 8.78 0.14 11.99
C LEU A 200 10.30 0.19 12.17
N ILE A 201 11.04 0.43 11.09
CA ILE A 201 12.51 0.52 11.12
C ILE A 201 13.04 1.95 11.36
N GLY A 202 12.21 2.87 11.82
CA GLY A 202 12.63 4.20 12.30
C GLY A 202 12.58 5.34 11.28
N THR A 203 12.16 5.08 10.04
CA THR A 203 12.02 6.12 9.00
C THR A 203 10.82 7.03 9.30
N ASP A 204 11.05 8.35 9.39
CA ASP A 204 9.97 9.33 9.57
C ASP A 204 9.38 9.82 8.24
N ALA A 205 8.31 10.63 8.32
CA ALA A 205 7.61 11.16 7.14
C ALA A 205 8.53 11.99 6.22
N THR A 206 9.42 12.83 6.78
CA THR A 206 10.35 13.62 5.99
C THR A 206 11.35 12.75 5.25
N THR A 207 11.86 11.72 5.92
CA THR A 207 12.85 10.80 5.39
C THR A 207 12.26 9.94 4.28
N ILE A 208 11.04 9.43 4.44
CA ILE A 208 10.43 8.65 3.36
C ILE A 208 10.14 9.50 2.12
N VAL A 209 9.68 10.76 2.26
CA VAL A 209 9.49 11.64 1.11
C VAL A 209 10.83 11.87 0.39
N THR A 210 11.90 12.15 1.14
CA THR A 210 13.23 12.35 0.54
C THR A 210 13.74 11.10 -0.17
N ILE A 211 13.51 9.91 0.40
CA ILE A 211 13.90 8.64 -0.21
C ILE A 211 13.15 8.40 -1.54
N LEU A 212 11.88 8.80 -1.59
CA LEU A 212 10.99 8.52 -2.72
C LEU A 212 10.93 9.61 -3.78
N GLU A 213 11.49 10.81 -3.50
CA GLU A 213 11.50 11.94 -4.44
C GLU A 213 12.00 11.61 -5.85
N PRO A 214 13.02 10.73 -6.04
CA PRO A 214 13.50 10.40 -7.39
C PRO A 214 12.59 9.47 -8.20
N PHE A 215 11.54 8.88 -7.61
CA PHE A 215 10.70 7.86 -8.25
C PHE A 215 9.40 8.47 -8.80
N ASP A 216 8.98 8.04 -10.00
CA ASP A 216 7.71 8.47 -10.61
C ASP A 216 6.52 7.67 -10.04
N ILE A 217 6.08 8.08 -8.85
CA ILE A 217 4.93 7.49 -8.16
C ILE A 217 3.68 8.38 -8.31
N LEU A 218 2.52 7.75 -8.42
CA LEU A 218 1.23 8.45 -8.53
C LEU A 218 0.82 9.12 -7.23
N SER A 219 1.10 8.49 -6.09
CA SER A 219 0.81 9.05 -4.77
C SER A 219 1.69 8.48 -3.68
N LEU A 220 1.88 9.27 -2.63
CA LEU A 220 2.44 8.83 -1.35
C LEU A 220 1.41 9.08 -0.24
N GLY A 221 1.22 8.12 0.65
CA GLY A 221 0.17 8.20 1.65
C GLY A 221 0.39 7.35 2.87
N PHE A 222 -0.68 7.26 3.67
CA PHE A 222 -0.70 6.46 4.88
C PHE A 222 -1.91 5.53 4.93
N ASN A 223 -1.68 4.34 5.47
CA ASN A 223 -2.74 3.41 5.88
C ASN A 223 -2.37 2.72 7.18
N CYS A 224 -3.38 2.24 7.89
CA CYS A 224 -3.22 1.50 9.15
C CYS A 224 -2.39 2.26 10.22
N GLY A 225 -1.94 1.54 11.26
CA GLY A 225 -0.94 1.98 12.24
C GLY A 225 -1.41 2.95 13.33
N THR A 226 -2.25 3.93 13.02
CA THR A 226 -2.57 5.02 13.97
C THR A 226 -4.04 5.48 13.92
N GLY A 227 -4.47 6.17 14.98
CA GLY A 227 -5.78 6.80 15.04
C GLY A 227 -5.86 8.08 14.19
N PRO A 228 -7.08 8.59 13.92
CA PRO A 228 -7.29 9.73 13.01
C PRO A 228 -6.49 10.99 13.36
N ASP A 229 -6.27 11.27 14.65
CA ASP A 229 -5.58 12.49 15.08
C ASP A 229 -4.06 12.43 14.84
N GLN A 230 -3.44 11.26 14.95
CA GLN A 230 -2.03 11.07 14.60
C GLN A 230 -1.82 11.18 13.10
N VAL A 231 -2.73 10.61 12.31
CA VAL A 231 -2.72 10.69 10.84
C VAL A 231 -2.67 12.16 10.38
N LYS A 232 -3.44 13.07 11.01
CA LYS A 232 -3.40 14.51 10.66
C LYS A 232 -2.01 15.13 10.78
N LYS A 233 -1.24 14.79 11.81
CA LYS A 233 0.12 15.34 12.00
C LYS A 233 1.02 14.92 10.85
N HIS A 234 0.99 13.64 10.50
CA HIS A 234 1.80 13.10 9.41
C HIS A 234 1.33 13.59 8.04
N LEU A 235 0.02 13.77 7.85
CA LEU A 235 -0.53 14.37 6.63
C LEU A 235 -0.12 15.81 6.43
N ARG A 236 -0.04 16.62 7.51
CA ARG A 236 0.50 17.97 7.41
C ARG A 236 1.93 17.94 6.85
N THR A 237 2.78 17.08 7.41
CA THR A 237 4.16 16.93 6.94
C THR A 237 4.22 16.47 5.49
N LEU A 238 3.43 15.47 5.07
CA LEU A 238 3.39 15.08 3.65
C LEU A 238 2.88 16.22 2.77
N SER A 239 1.84 16.95 3.17
CA SER A 239 1.28 18.06 2.41
C SER A 239 2.28 19.19 2.18
N GLU A 240 3.17 19.45 3.14
CA GLU A 240 4.24 20.45 3.06
C GLU A 240 5.42 19.98 2.19
N LEU A 241 5.64 18.67 2.05
CA LEU A 241 6.82 18.10 1.40
C LEU A 241 6.56 17.48 0.01
N CYS A 242 5.35 16.97 -0.23
CA CYS A 242 5.00 16.26 -1.46
C CYS A 242 4.40 17.21 -2.51
N ASN A 243 4.95 17.15 -3.73
CA ASN A 243 4.40 17.77 -4.93
C ASN A 243 3.50 16.83 -5.76
N ILE A 244 3.22 15.63 -5.22
CA ILE A 244 2.37 14.60 -5.82
C ILE A 244 1.08 14.39 -5.00
N PRO A 245 0.04 13.76 -5.57
CA PRO A 245 -1.17 13.39 -4.84
C PRO A 245 -0.88 12.59 -3.54
N ILE A 246 -1.73 12.80 -2.53
CA ILE A 246 -1.68 12.10 -1.25
C ILE A 246 -2.89 11.17 -1.12
N SER A 247 -2.65 9.95 -0.61
CA SER A 247 -3.66 8.94 -0.34
C SER A 247 -3.80 8.64 1.16
N VAL A 248 -5.03 8.46 1.65
CA VAL A 248 -5.28 8.17 3.08
C VAL A 248 -6.31 7.07 3.25
N HIS A 249 -5.90 5.92 3.78
CA HIS A 249 -6.79 4.78 4.05
C HIS A 249 -6.82 4.46 5.55
N ALA A 250 -7.77 5.06 6.27
CA ALA A 250 -7.84 4.94 7.73
C ALA A 250 -8.55 3.65 8.17
N ASN A 251 -8.19 3.15 9.35
CA ASN A 251 -8.97 2.11 10.04
C ASN A 251 -10.29 2.69 10.57
N ALA A 252 -11.29 1.84 10.81
CA ALA A 252 -12.53 2.20 11.51
C ALA A 252 -12.30 2.31 13.03
N GLY A 253 -11.37 3.18 13.43
CA GLY A 253 -10.89 3.32 14.80
C GLY A 253 -9.79 2.32 15.18
N LEU A 254 -9.34 2.37 16.44
CA LEU A 254 -8.35 1.44 16.95
C LEU A 254 -8.99 0.08 17.24
N PRO A 255 -8.32 -1.05 16.91
CA PRO A 255 -8.83 -2.38 17.18
C PRO A 255 -8.99 -2.61 18.69
N GLN A 256 -10.12 -3.21 19.07
CA GLN A 256 -10.43 -3.63 20.44
C GLN A 256 -10.60 -5.13 20.49
N ASN A 257 -10.03 -5.81 21.49
CA ASN A 257 -10.36 -7.21 21.74
C ASN A 257 -11.70 -7.29 22.50
N ARG A 258 -12.72 -7.89 21.88
CA ARG A 258 -14.00 -8.20 22.51
C ARG A 258 -14.24 -9.69 22.47
N GLY A 259 -13.93 -10.37 23.58
CA GLY A 259 -14.17 -11.80 23.72
C GLY A 259 -13.35 -12.68 22.78
N GLY A 260 -12.12 -12.26 22.45
CA GLY A 260 -11.24 -12.99 21.52
C GLY A 260 -11.35 -12.54 20.06
N TYR A 261 -12.30 -11.65 19.75
CA TYR A 261 -12.50 -11.13 18.40
C TYR A 261 -12.03 -9.68 18.30
N THR A 262 -11.37 -9.35 17.19
CA THR A 262 -11.01 -7.97 16.87
C THR A 262 -12.26 -7.19 16.48
N TYR A 263 -12.56 -6.12 17.22
CA TYR A 263 -13.71 -5.25 16.99
C TYR A 263 -13.26 -3.81 16.70
N TYR A 264 -13.86 -3.20 15.69
CA TYR A 264 -13.62 -1.81 15.29
C TYR A 264 -14.82 -0.93 15.68
N PRO A 265 -14.64 0.09 16.54
CA PRO A 265 -15.77 0.80 17.13
C PRO A 265 -16.35 1.93 16.27
N MET A 266 -15.58 2.45 15.30
CA MET A 266 -15.97 3.65 14.56
C MET A 266 -17.05 3.29 13.53
N GLY A 267 -18.16 4.02 13.55
CA GLY A 267 -19.23 3.87 12.56
C GLY A 267 -18.99 4.69 11.28
N PRO A 268 -19.81 4.48 10.23
CA PRO A 268 -19.69 5.17 8.95
C PRO A 268 -19.69 6.70 9.03
N ASP A 269 -20.55 7.29 9.86
CA ASP A 269 -20.68 8.75 9.97
C ASP A 269 -19.45 9.39 10.64
N GLU A 270 -18.97 8.78 11.74
CA GLU A 270 -17.77 9.24 12.45
C GLU A 270 -16.53 9.10 11.57
N PHE A 271 -16.37 7.95 10.90
CA PHE A 271 -15.30 7.70 9.94
C PHE A 271 -15.29 8.73 8.82
N THR A 272 -16.46 9.00 8.23
CA THR A 272 -16.61 9.98 7.15
C THR A 272 -16.25 11.38 7.63
N ALA A 273 -16.72 11.80 8.81
CA ALA A 273 -16.38 13.11 9.36
C ALA A 273 -14.86 13.29 9.52
N LYS A 274 -14.15 12.27 10.02
CA LYS A 274 -12.69 12.29 10.14
C LYS A 274 -11.98 12.33 8.78
N GLN A 275 -12.44 11.56 7.81
CA GLN A 275 -11.89 11.56 6.45
C GLN A 275 -12.04 12.92 5.76
N LEU A 276 -13.16 13.62 5.97
CA LEU A 276 -13.36 14.95 5.41
C LEU A 276 -12.37 15.99 5.95
N GLU A 277 -11.93 15.86 7.21
CA GLU A 277 -10.90 16.74 7.78
C GLU A 277 -9.56 16.61 7.02
N PHE A 278 -9.27 15.44 6.42
CA PHE A 278 -8.04 15.26 5.64
C PHE A 278 -8.07 16.03 4.32
N THR A 279 -9.25 16.34 3.78
CA THR A 279 -9.39 17.12 2.53
C THR A 279 -8.96 18.58 2.68
N GLU A 280 -8.73 19.03 3.92
CA GLU A 280 -8.18 20.35 4.20
C GLU A 280 -6.69 20.47 3.88
N PHE A 281 -5.97 19.35 3.75
CA PHE A 281 -4.55 19.35 3.40
C PHE A 281 -4.34 19.35 1.88
N ASP A 282 -3.31 20.07 1.44
CA ASP A 282 -2.96 20.16 0.02
C ASP A 282 -2.49 18.79 -0.49
N GLY A 283 -2.95 18.41 -1.69
CA GLY A 283 -2.58 17.16 -2.34
C GLY A 283 -3.44 15.94 -1.97
N VAL A 284 -4.20 15.96 -0.87
CA VAL A 284 -5.10 14.84 -0.50
C VAL A 284 -6.15 14.64 -1.58
N SER A 285 -5.99 13.54 -2.33
CA SER A 285 -6.76 13.24 -3.54
C SER A 285 -7.41 11.87 -3.53
N PHE A 286 -6.93 10.97 -2.67
CA PHE A 286 -7.51 9.66 -2.45
C PHE A 286 -7.89 9.49 -0.99
N LEU A 287 -9.11 9.02 -0.75
CA LEU A 287 -9.59 8.62 0.57
C LEU A 287 -10.09 7.19 0.49
N GLY A 288 -9.96 6.42 1.56
CA GLY A 288 -10.43 5.04 1.56
C GLY A 288 -10.40 4.42 2.93
N GLY A 289 -10.69 3.12 2.96
CA GLY A 289 -10.74 2.35 4.19
C GLY A 289 -9.63 1.31 4.31
N CYS A 290 -9.19 1.08 5.55
CA CYS A 290 -8.36 -0.06 5.92
C CYS A 290 -9.14 -0.91 6.93
N CYS A 291 -8.52 -1.44 7.97
CA CYS A 291 -9.11 -2.46 8.84
C CYS A 291 -10.40 -1.97 9.52
N GLY A 292 -11.43 -2.83 9.52
CA GLY A 292 -12.74 -2.55 10.11
C GLY A 292 -13.69 -1.75 9.23
N THR A 293 -13.23 -1.19 8.11
CA THR A 293 -14.10 -0.45 7.19
C THR A 293 -14.91 -1.40 6.30
N THR A 294 -16.20 -1.09 6.17
CA THR A 294 -17.19 -1.92 5.47
C THR A 294 -17.77 -1.18 4.26
N PRO A 295 -18.54 -1.84 3.39
CA PRO A 295 -19.27 -1.17 2.30
C PRO A 295 -20.12 0.03 2.78
N GLN A 296 -20.68 -0.01 3.99
CA GLN A 296 -21.44 1.11 4.56
C GLN A 296 -20.56 2.34 4.81
N HIS A 297 -19.30 2.14 5.26
CA HIS A 297 -18.33 3.22 5.43
C HIS A 297 -17.99 3.88 4.10
N ILE A 298 -17.70 3.05 3.09
CA ILE A 298 -17.36 3.53 1.74
C ILE A 298 -18.54 4.25 1.10
N HIS A 299 -19.77 3.77 1.31
CA HIS A 299 -20.98 4.43 0.81
C HIS A 299 -21.17 5.82 1.43
N ALA A 300 -21.01 5.94 2.75
CA ALA A 300 -21.10 7.21 3.45
C ALA A 300 -20.01 8.19 2.97
N LEU A 301 -18.77 7.71 2.85
CA LEU A 301 -17.63 8.50 2.36
C LEU A 301 -17.87 8.98 0.92
N GLN A 302 -18.26 8.08 0.01
CA GLN A 302 -18.55 8.41 -1.39
C GLN A 302 -19.63 9.49 -1.52
N LYS A 303 -20.67 9.43 -0.69
CA LYS A 303 -21.74 10.42 -0.66
C LYS A 303 -21.22 11.78 -0.19
N ALA A 304 -20.37 11.78 0.82
CA ALA A 304 -19.84 13.00 1.42
C ALA A 304 -18.84 13.74 0.52
N VAL A 305 -17.96 13.01 -0.18
CA VAL A 305 -16.95 13.62 -1.07
C VAL A 305 -17.51 14.03 -2.43
N LYS A 306 -18.79 13.73 -2.73
CA LYS A 306 -19.41 13.99 -4.02
C LYS A 306 -19.35 15.48 -4.37
N GLY A 307 -18.67 15.81 -5.47
CA GLY A 307 -18.52 17.18 -5.97
C GLY A 307 -17.38 17.97 -5.32
N MET A 308 -16.65 17.37 -4.37
CA MET A 308 -15.43 17.95 -3.82
C MET A 308 -14.28 17.77 -4.79
N LYS A 309 -13.53 18.87 -5.03
CA LYS A 309 -12.27 18.84 -5.77
C LYS A 309 -11.11 18.81 -4.77
N PRO A 310 -10.10 17.95 -4.98
CA PRO A 310 -8.93 17.97 -4.12
C PRO A 310 -8.15 19.27 -4.31
N LYS A 311 -7.47 19.70 -3.25
CA LYS A 311 -6.49 20.78 -3.34
C LYS A 311 -5.26 20.28 -4.08
N LYS A 312 -4.66 21.12 -4.91
CA LYS A 312 -3.43 20.75 -5.65
C LYS A 312 -2.31 20.45 -4.66
N PRO A 313 -1.44 19.46 -4.91
CA PRO A 313 -0.19 19.33 -4.17
C PRO A 313 0.66 20.60 -4.32
N THR A 314 1.22 21.08 -3.22
CA THR A 314 2.02 22.31 -3.16
C THR A 314 3.37 22.12 -2.47
N GLY A 315 3.63 20.93 -1.93
CA GLY A 315 4.82 20.65 -1.15
C GLY A 315 6.09 20.59 -1.99
N GLN A 316 7.23 20.74 -1.31
CA GLN A 316 8.55 20.64 -1.92
C GLN A 316 9.57 20.16 -0.88
N VAL A 317 10.54 19.36 -1.31
CA VAL A 317 11.69 18.96 -0.49
C VAL A 317 12.91 19.75 -0.90
N SER A 318 13.71 20.19 0.09
CA SER A 318 15.06 20.70 -0.15
C SER A 318 15.95 19.61 -0.76
N PRO A 319 16.91 19.94 -1.64
CA PRO A 319 17.90 18.97 -2.12
C PRO A 319 18.63 18.30 -0.95
N SER A 320 18.41 17.00 -0.78
CA SER A 320 18.82 16.27 0.42
C SER A 320 19.30 14.85 0.09
N ILE A 321 20.03 14.25 1.03
CA ILE A 321 20.32 12.82 1.05
C ILE A 321 19.64 12.18 2.25
N ALA A 322 19.24 10.92 2.13
CA ALA A 322 18.60 10.18 3.20
C ALA A 322 19.34 8.88 3.52
N SER A 323 19.43 8.58 4.81
CA SER A 323 19.70 7.24 5.31
C SER A 323 18.38 6.51 5.56
N LEU A 324 18.44 5.35 6.22
CA LEU A 324 17.26 4.65 6.70
C LEU A 324 16.46 5.47 7.73
N PHE A 325 17.13 6.32 8.50
CA PHE A 325 16.57 6.94 9.71
C PHE A 325 16.38 8.45 9.61
N ASN A 326 17.16 9.12 8.75
CA ASN A 326 17.19 10.57 8.72
C ASN A 326 17.45 11.14 7.32
N THR A 327 17.06 12.39 7.16
CA THR A 327 17.38 13.24 6.03
C THR A 327 18.44 14.26 6.41
N THR A 328 19.35 14.56 5.50
CA THR A 328 20.34 15.62 5.62
C THR A 328 20.32 16.48 4.37
N GLU A 329 19.98 17.76 4.53
CA GLU A 329 20.05 18.72 3.43
C GLU A 329 21.50 18.89 2.94
N LEU A 330 21.66 18.96 1.62
CA LEU A 330 22.97 19.08 0.98
C LEU A 330 23.62 20.45 1.25
N PHE A 331 22.80 21.50 1.31
CA PHE A 331 23.25 22.87 1.53
C PHE A 331 23.01 23.27 2.99
N GLN A 332 24.07 23.28 3.80
CA GLN A 332 23.98 23.57 5.24
C GLN A 332 24.36 25.01 5.57
N GLU A 333 23.70 25.56 6.61
CA GLU A 333 24.04 26.85 7.21
C GLU A 333 24.37 26.68 8.71
N PRO A 334 25.62 26.98 9.15
CA PRO A 334 26.76 27.37 8.33
C PRO A 334 27.33 26.20 7.51
N ALA A 335 27.87 26.51 6.33
CA ALA A 335 28.60 25.55 5.50
C ALA A 335 29.91 25.10 6.20
N PRO A 336 30.48 23.93 5.85
CA PRO A 336 30.05 22.97 4.82
C PRO A 336 29.34 21.72 5.36
N LEU A 337 28.67 20.96 4.49
CA LEU A 337 28.29 19.57 4.77
C LEU A 337 29.56 18.71 4.91
N LEU A 338 29.68 17.98 6.02
CA LEU A 338 30.84 17.12 6.30
C LEU A 338 30.56 15.68 5.86
N ILE A 339 31.38 15.13 4.97
CA ILE A 339 31.32 13.73 4.51
C ILE A 339 32.55 12.99 5.01
N GLY A 340 32.35 11.93 5.78
CA GLY A 340 33.46 11.14 6.35
C GLY A 340 34.13 10.23 5.32
N GLU A 341 35.45 10.36 5.14
CA GLU A 341 36.23 9.59 4.15
C GLU A 341 36.85 8.28 4.67
N ARG A 342 36.73 7.99 5.98
CA ARG A 342 37.52 6.92 6.63
C ARG A 342 37.10 5.49 6.27
N SER A 343 35.87 5.28 5.81
CA SER A 343 35.38 4.00 5.29
C SER A 343 35.89 3.74 3.87
N ASN A 344 37.21 3.80 3.71
CA ASN A 344 37.92 3.72 2.43
C ASN A 344 39.10 2.76 2.58
N SER A 345 39.07 1.64 1.86
CA SER A 345 40.12 0.60 1.91
C SER A 345 41.47 1.08 1.35
N THR A 346 41.47 2.14 0.54
CA THR A 346 42.69 2.76 0.00
C THR A 346 43.30 3.74 0.99
N GLY A 347 42.47 4.55 1.66
CA GLY A 347 42.91 5.62 2.58
C GLY A 347 43.05 5.21 4.05
N SER A 348 42.46 4.09 4.46
CA SER A 348 42.43 3.64 5.86
C SER A 348 42.88 2.19 5.99
N LYS A 349 44.12 2.00 6.47
CA LYS A 349 44.70 0.67 6.74
C LYS A 349 43.80 -0.15 7.68
N ALA A 350 43.34 0.46 8.77
CA ALA A 350 42.47 -0.21 9.74
C ALA A 350 41.14 -0.66 9.10
N PHE A 351 40.53 0.17 8.24
CA PHE A 351 39.30 -0.22 7.54
C PHE A 351 39.54 -1.38 6.57
N ARG A 352 40.63 -1.32 5.79
CA ARG A 352 41.01 -2.41 4.89
C ARG A 352 41.21 -3.73 5.63
N GLU A 353 41.89 -3.70 6.78
CA GLU A 353 42.14 -4.89 7.60
C GLU A 353 40.83 -5.48 8.13
N LEU A 354 39.86 -4.64 8.52
CA LEU A 354 38.54 -5.10 8.98
C LEU A 354 37.66 -5.68 7.86
N ILE A 355 37.80 -5.23 6.62
CA ILE A 355 37.02 -5.77 5.48
C ILE A 355 37.57 -7.13 5.00
N ILE A 356 38.88 -7.38 5.19
CA ILE A 356 39.53 -8.65 4.80
C ILE A 356 39.32 -9.75 5.86
N ALA A 357 39.25 -9.36 7.13
CA ALA A 357 38.96 -10.24 8.25
C ALA A 357 37.51 -10.77 8.17
#